data_AF-U1WAP8-F1
#
_entry.id   AF-U1WAP8-F1
#
_cell.length_a   1.000
_cell.length_b   1.000
_cell.length_c   1.000
_cell.angle_alpha   90.00
_cell.angle_beta   90.00
_cell.angle_gamma   90.00
#
_symmetry.space_group_name_H-M   'P 1'
#
loop_
_entity.id
_entity.type
_entity.pdbx_description
1 polymer ?
#
loop_
_entity_poly.entity_id
_entity_poly.type
_entity_poly.pdbx_seq_one_letter_code
_entity_poly.pdbx_strand_id
1 'polypeptide(L)' 'MHMRVRFLDEDGDEYVIELADVEEFLSTLRNSRSIAFKHSWYHVGDIMQVEQEIIVSLIDKAVMGR' A
#
# COMPACT_ATOMS: atom_id res chain seq x y z
N MET A 1 -11.49 -1.89 16.55
CA MET A 1 -11.73 -0.71 15.68
C MET A 1 -10.99 -0.99 14.40
N HIS A 2 -11.67 -1.07 13.26
CA HIS A 2 -11.01 -1.36 11.99
C HIS A 2 -10.48 -0.08 11.37
N MET A 3 -9.31 -0.16 10.73
CA MET A 3 -8.68 0.93 10.00
C MET A 3 -8.71 0.62 8.52
N ARG A 4 -9.06 1.63 7.71
CA ARG A 4 -9.10 1.50 6.26
C ARG A 4 -7.73 1.83 5.70
N VAL A 5 -7.16 0.96 4.87
CA VAL A 5 -5.93 1.25 4.11
C VAL A 5 -6.28 1.26 2.64
N ARG A 6 -5.97 2.37 1.98
CA ARG A 6 -6.22 2.63 0.58
C ARG A 6 -4.88 2.73 -0.14
N PHE A 7 -4.72 1.95 -1.20
CA PHE A 7 -3.59 2.01 -2.11
C PHE A 7 -4.04 2.70 -3.39
N LEU A 8 -3.31 3.72 -3.82
CA LEU A 8 -3.48 4.37 -5.12
C LEU A 8 -2.27 4.06 -5.98
N ASP A 9 -2.48 3.54 -7.18
CA ASP A 9 -1.41 3.45 -8.18
C ASP A 9 -1.42 4.65 -9.15
N GLU A 10 -0.38 4.71 -9.98
CA GLU A 10 -0.20 5.77 -10.97
C GLU A 10 -1.20 5.71 -12.13
N ASP A 11 -1.80 4.54 -12.37
CA ASP A 11 -2.86 4.34 -13.37
C ASP A 11 -4.22 4.86 -12.84
N GLY A 12 -4.30 5.20 -11.54
CA GLY A 12 -5.50 5.66 -10.86
C GLY A 12 -6.36 4.51 -10.31
N ASP A 13 -5.86 3.28 -10.31
CA ASP A 13 -6.54 2.17 -9.65
C ASP A 13 -6.44 2.33 -8.14
N GLU A 14 -7.58 2.12 -7.49
CA GLU A 14 -7.70 2.14 -6.03
C GLU A 14 -7.90 0.73 -5.49
N TYR A 15 -7.10 0.38 -4.48
CA TYR A 15 -7.27 -0.86 -3.72
C TYR A 15 -7.53 -0.54 -2.26
N VAL A 16 -8.54 -1.16 -1.67
CA VAL A 16 -8.92 -0.91 -0.28
C VAL A 16 -8.86 -2.21 0.49
N ILE A 17 -8.20 -2.17 1.64
CA ILE A 17 -8.24 -3.24 2.64
C ILE A 17 -8.70 -2.66 3.98
N GLU A 18 -9.42 -3.46 4.75
CA GLU A 18 -9.82 -3.12 6.11
C GLU A 18 -9.08 -4.04 7.06
N LEU A 19 -8.31 -3.46 7.98
CA LEU A 19 -7.48 -4.19 8.92
C LEU A 19 -7.96 -3.94 10.35
N ALA A 20 -7.98 -5.00 11.17
CA ALA A 20 -8.25 -4.88 12.60
C ALA A 20 -7.04 -4.33 13.37
N ASP A 21 -5.83 -4.63 12.88
CA ASP A 21 -4.55 -4.13 13.39
C ASP A 21 -3.71 -3.63 12.21
N VAL A 22 -3.28 -2.37 12.30
CA VAL A 22 -2.61 -1.66 11.20
C VAL A 22 -1.14 -1.36 11.51
N GLU A 23 -0.72 -1.43 12.78
CA GLU A 23 0.62 -0.99 13.19
C GLU A 23 1.70 -1.92 12.63
N GLU A 24 1.50 -3.24 12.76
CA GLU A 24 2.38 -4.26 12.19
C GLU A 24 2.43 -4.18 10.66
N PHE A 25 1.27 -3.95 10.04
CA PHE A 25 1.14 -3.82 8.59
C PHE A 25 1.90 -2.61 8.05
N LEU A 26 1.75 -1.44 8.68
CA LEU A 26 2.48 -0.22 8.34
C LEU A 26 3.99 -0.39 8.51
N SER A 27 4.41 -1.03 9.61
CA SER A 27 5.83 -1.31 9.85
C SER A 27 6.41 -2.17 8.73
N THR A 28 5.67 -3.20 8.31
CA THR A 28 6.06 -4.06 7.19
C THR A 28 6.16 -3.27 5.89
N LEU A 29 5.16 -2.46 5.54
CA LEU A 29 5.18 -1.63 4.34
C LEU A 29 6.40 -0.68 4.31
N ARG A 30 6.67 0.00 5.43
CA ARG A 30 7.79 0.94 5.56
C ARG A 30 9.15 0.26 5.39
N ASN A 31 9.28 -0.98 5.88
CA ASN A 31 10.53 -1.74 5.81
C ASN A 31 10.73 -2.41 4.45
N SER A 32 9.69 -3.04 3.89
CA SER A 32 9.77 -3.78 2.63
C SER A 32 9.86 -2.87 1.40
N ARG A 33 9.28 -1.65 1.47
CA ARG A 33 9.24 -0.67 0.36
C ARG A 33 8.66 -1.21 -0.95
N SER A 34 8.04 -2.39 -0.91
CA SER A 34 7.49 -3.10 -2.06
C SER A 34 6.30 -3.92 -1.59
N ILE A 35 5.26 -3.99 -2.40
CA ILE A 35 4.07 -4.78 -2.15
C ILE A 35 3.64 -5.52 -3.43
N ALA A 36 3.23 -6.77 -3.29
CA ALA A 36 2.62 -7.52 -4.38
C ALA A 36 1.09 -7.46 -4.26
N PHE A 37 0.41 -7.08 -5.34
CA PHE A 37 -1.04 -7.06 -5.43
C PHE A 37 -1.52 -7.51 -6.80
N LYS A 38 -2.54 -8.38 -6.87
CA LYS A 38 -3.13 -8.89 -8.12
C LYS A 38 -2.09 -9.20 -9.24
N HIS A 39 -1.07 -9.98 -8.91
CA HIS A 39 0.00 -10.40 -9.83
C HIS A 39 0.97 -9.31 -10.30
N SER A 40 0.93 -8.12 -9.70
CA SER A 40 1.89 -7.03 -9.95
C SER A 40 2.65 -6.70 -8.69
N TRP A 41 3.93 -6.34 -8.83
CA TRP A 41 4.73 -5.78 -7.76
C TRP A 41 4.73 -4.27 -7.90
N TYR A 42 4.56 -3.55 -6.80
CA TYR A 42 4.57 -2.10 -6.73
C TYR A 42 5.62 -1.66 -5.73
N HIS A 43 6.30 -0.54 -6.01
CA HIS A 43 7.05 0.13 -4.96
C HIS A 43 6.11 0.95 -4.09
N VAL A 44 6.35 0.88 -2.78
CA VAL A 44 5.58 1.69 -1.82
C VAL A 44 6.19 3.09 -1.82
N GLY A 45 5.40 4.06 -2.26
CA GLY A 45 5.72 5.47 -2.20
C GLY A 45 5.35 6.08 -0.86
N ASP A 46 4.66 7.22 -0.91
CA ASP A 46 4.23 7.93 0.28
C ASP A 46 3.15 7.17 1.06
N ILE A 47 3.29 7.17 2.38
CA ILE A 47 2.29 6.64 3.30
C ILE A 47 1.78 7.79 4.16
N MET A 48 0.51 8.14 3.98
CA MET A 48 -0.17 9.18 4.75
C MET A 48 -1.23 8.55 5.65
N GLN A 49 -1.35 9.06 6.88
CA GLN A 49 -2.39 8.64 7.82
C GLN A 49 -3.31 9.82 8.10
N VAL A 50 -4.60 9.64 7.87
CA VAL A 50 -5.64 10.66 8.06
C VAL A 50 -6.78 10.03 8.86
N GLU A 51 -6.90 10.40 10.13
CA GLU A 51 -7.92 9.91 11.05
C GLU A 51 -7.98 8.36 11.12
N GLN A 52 -8.99 7.75 10.48
CA GLN A 52 -9.25 6.31 10.42
C GLN A 52 -8.89 5.69 9.06
N GLU A 53 -8.18 6.43 8.22
CA GLU A 53 -7.74 5.99 6.90
C GLU A 53 -6.22 6.14 6.76
N ILE A 54 -5.62 5.21 6.03
CA ILE A 54 -4.24 5.26 5.59
C ILE A 54 -4.24 5.25 4.08
N ILE A 55 -3.51 6.17 3.48
CA ILE A 55 -3.34 6.27 2.04
C ILE A 55 -1.89 5.89 1.73
N VAL A 56 -1.72 4.93 0.85
CA VAL A 56 -0.43 4.40 0.41
C VAL A 56 -0.33 4.63 -1.09
N SER A 57 0.65 5.42 -1.52
CA SER A 57 0.98 5.56 -2.92
C SER A 57 1.73 4.32 -3.40
N LEU A 58 1.36 3.79 -4.55
CA LEU A 58 2.06 2.75 -5.28
C LEU A 58 2.74 3.42 -6.48
N ILE A 59 4.07 3.36 -6.51
CA ILE A 59 4.90 3.92 -7.57
C ILE A 59 5.44 2.77 -8.39
N ASP A 60 5.29 2.83 -9.71
CA ASP A 60 5.80 1.89 -10.70
C ASP A 60 5.41 0.41 -10.46
N LYS A 61 4.94 -0.27 -11.51
CA LYS A 61 5.01 -1.73 -11.50
C LYS A 61 6.50 -2.08 -11.50
N ALA A 62 7.03 -2.63 -10.41
CA ALA A 62 8.36 -3.19 -10.39
C ALA A 62 8.38 -4.32 -11.43
N VAL A 63 8.79 -3.99 -12.65
CA VAL A 63 9.06 -4.95 -13.70
C VAL A 63 10.19 -5.78 -13.12
N MET A 64 9.89 -7.00 -12.67
CA MET A 64 10.95 -7.95 -12.35
C MET A 64 11.75 -8.10 -13.64
N GLY A 65 12.91 -7.44 -13.66
CA GLY A 65 13.81 -7.42 -14.81
C GLY A 65 14.05 -8.86 -15.27
N ARG A 66 13.84 -9.08 -16.57
CA ARG A 66 14.23 -10.29 -17.28
C ARG A 66 15.71 -10.60 -17.09
#